data_AF-A0A8B6D2K3-F1
#
_entry.id   AF-A0A8B6D2K3-F1
#
_cell.length_a   1.000
_cell.length_b   1.000
_cell.length_c   1.000
_cell.angle_alpha   90.00
_cell.angle_beta   90.00
_cell.angle_gamma   90.00
#
_symmetry.space_group_name_H-M   'P 1'
#
loop_
_entity.id
_entity.type
_entity.pdbx_description
1 polymer ?
#
loop_
_entity_poly.entity_id
_entity_poly.type
_entity_poly.pdbx_seq_one_letter_code
_entity_poly.pdbx_strand_id
1 'polypeptide(L)'
;MCPRVLPIISTVSMRVYFHAKLEKYSIQQEGEDIAQVSVERLERDIRLLHNLPRARPIMMTVEDKENHKNATICWLCEESQEDDKVRDHCHFTGKYRGAAHNTCNLKHRLPRFVPVYFHNLEGYDAHLFVRNLATTEGDIRCILNTEENYISFSKKIKVGEYEDKRTKRMKSISQDLRFVDSVKIMKASLEKIVKITPESALTITKQIFGGEALNPSLYQVVPSTSANDRKITLRESINLGKLEYIVEHPKEFDLGSRNIKGVKLDKEGQLSLMKNYLNRVNGRRECTMKYYQRNGFGRCWTSATLGIQNISRKTRHTLCKDRMYDIDMKNAHPTLLTYFCRKNGVECSGLENYIKNREPYLAEVMKVRGLSRDEAKTLFLAILNKKKVEIEEDDREGFADFLQGNEENHGGCHRAETRPLCLG
;
A
#
# COMPACT_ATOMS: atom_id res chain seq x y z
N MET A 1 16.99 -3.97 24.86
CA MET A 1 15.53 -3.69 24.90
C MET A 1 15.24 -2.58 23.91
N CYS A 2 14.90 -2.95 22.67
CA CYS A 2 14.62 -2.02 21.58
C CYS A 2 13.34 -2.49 20.88
N PRO A 3 12.36 -1.61 20.65
CA PRO A 3 11.03 -1.99 20.18
C PRO A 3 11.08 -2.39 18.70
N ARG A 4 10.63 -3.61 18.41
CA ARG A 4 10.51 -4.14 17.06
C ARG A 4 9.40 -3.39 16.32
N VAL A 5 9.80 -2.43 15.49
CA VAL A 5 8.97 -1.84 14.44
C VAL A 5 8.90 -2.85 13.30
N LEU A 6 7.73 -3.46 13.10
CA LEU A 6 7.40 -4.23 11.90
C LEU A 6 6.35 -3.47 11.08
N PRO A 7 6.46 -3.50 9.74
CA PRO A 7 5.81 -2.56 8.82
C PRO A 7 4.33 -2.89 8.59
N ILE A 8 3.52 -1.84 8.56
CA ILE A 8 2.37 -1.60 7.67
C ILE A 8 1.76 -2.89 7.09
N ILE A 9 1.01 -3.62 7.90
CA ILE A 9 -0.02 -4.53 7.41
C ILE A 9 -1.22 -3.65 7.08
N SER A 10 -1.69 -3.74 5.84
CA SER A 10 -2.96 -3.19 5.40
C SER A 10 -4.07 -3.64 6.36
N THR A 11 -4.44 -2.77 7.29
CA THR A 11 -5.64 -2.96 8.10
C THR A 11 -6.83 -2.93 7.13
N VAL A 12 -7.34 -4.11 6.77
CA VAL A 12 -8.67 -4.23 6.17
C VAL A 12 -9.67 -3.87 7.27
N SER A 13 -9.93 -2.57 7.42
CA SER A 13 -10.97 -2.07 8.33
C SER A 13 -12.32 -2.31 7.66
N MET A 14 -12.86 -3.49 7.89
CA MET A 14 -14.13 -3.89 7.34
C MET A 14 -15.24 -3.47 8.30
N ARG A 15 -15.83 -2.29 8.06
CA ARG A 15 -17.09 -1.93 8.71
C ARG A 15 -18.24 -2.36 7.83
N VAL A 16 -18.90 -3.44 8.23
CA VAL A 16 -20.33 -3.53 7.96
C VAL A 16 -21.00 -2.47 8.84
N TYR A 17 -21.88 -1.63 8.28
CA TYR A 17 -22.55 -0.51 8.95
C TYR A 17 -23.37 -0.94 10.17
N PHE A 18 -22.67 -1.18 11.26
CA PHE A 18 -23.17 -1.47 12.59
C PHE A 18 -22.20 -0.84 13.57
N HIS A 19 -22.64 -0.57 14.79
CA HIS A 19 -21.73 -0.40 15.93
C HIS A 19 -21.02 -1.74 16.22
N ALA A 20 -20.24 -2.23 15.26
CA ALA A 20 -19.45 -3.44 15.38
C ALA A 20 -18.14 -3.10 16.11
N LYS A 21 -17.76 -4.00 17.02
CA LYS A 21 -16.46 -3.97 17.68
C LYS A 21 -15.38 -4.01 16.60
N LEU A 22 -14.41 -3.10 16.67
CA LEU A 22 -13.28 -3.10 15.76
C LEU A 22 -12.49 -4.40 15.95
N GLU A 23 -12.34 -5.18 14.88
CA GLU A 23 -11.47 -6.35 14.89
C GLU A 23 -10.13 -6.00 14.24
N LYS A 24 -9.05 -6.25 14.97
CA LYS A 24 -7.68 -6.23 14.43
C LYS A 24 -7.21 -7.66 14.29
N TYR A 25 -6.73 -8.01 13.12
CA TYR A 25 -6.00 -9.25 12.91
C TYR A 25 -4.54 -8.96 12.59
N SER A 26 -3.65 -9.79 13.12
CA SER A 26 -2.23 -9.76 12.80
C SER A 26 -1.82 -11.20 12.55
N ILE A 27 -1.00 -11.39 11.52
CA ILE A 27 -0.47 -12.70 11.13
C ILE A 27 0.09 -13.37 12.38
N GLN A 28 -0.41 -14.56 12.70
CA GLN A 28 0.04 -15.30 13.87
C GLN A 28 1.25 -16.18 13.53
N GLN A 29 1.37 -16.57 12.26
CA GLN A 29 2.38 -17.51 11.79
C GLN A 29 2.74 -17.24 10.33
N GLU A 30 3.99 -17.52 9.99
CA GLU A 30 4.54 -17.23 8.68
C GLU A 30 3.90 -18.11 7.60
N GLY A 31 3.45 -17.50 6.49
CA GLY A 31 2.75 -18.21 5.40
C GLY A 31 1.22 -18.23 5.52
N GLU A 32 0.65 -17.57 6.53
CA GLU A 32 -0.80 -17.44 6.67
C GLU A 32 -1.43 -16.62 5.52
N ASP A 33 -2.43 -17.20 4.84
CA ASP A 33 -3.21 -16.50 3.82
C ASP A 33 -4.23 -15.54 4.48
N ILE A 34 -3.83 -14.27 4.58
CA ILE A 34 -4.64 -13.20 5.16
C ILE A 34 -5.96 -13.01 4.42
N ALA A 35 -5.97 -13.20 3.09
CA ALA A 35 -7.18 -13.03 2.31
C ALA A 35 -8.16 -14.16 2.61
N GLN A 36 -7.69 -15.40 2.79
CA GLN A 36 -8.53 -16.52 3.20
C GLN A 36 -9.11 -16.31 4.61
N VAL A 37 -8.28 -15.93 5.57
CA VAL A 37 -8.74 -15.62 6.94
C VAL A 37 -9.78 -14.49 6.95
N SER A 38 -9.60 -13.50 6.08
CA SER A 38 -10.53 -12.37 5.93
C SER A 38 -11.88 -12.83 5.34
N VAL A 39 -11.87 -13.72 4.34
CA VAL A 39 -13.07 -14.33 3.75
C VAL A 39 -13.83 -15.16 4.79
N GLU A 40 -13.15 -15.99 5.58
CA GLU A 40 -13.80 -16.81 6.61
C GLU A 40 -14.46 -15.98 7.71
N ARG A 41 -13.82 -14.88 8.11
CA ARG A 41 -14.41 -13.91 9.06
C ARG A 41 -15.64 -13.22 8.46
N LEU A 42 -15.56 -12.79 7.20
CA LEU A 42 -16.67 -12.23 6.47
C LEU A 42 -17.89 -13.15 6.41
N GLU A 43 -17.66 -14.44 6.14
CA GLU A 43 -18.71 -15.46 6.12
C GLU A 43 -19.30 -15.71 7.51
N ARG A 44 -18.49 -15.65 8.56
CA ARG A 44 -18.98 -15.71 9.94
C ARG A 44 -19.85 -14.49 10.26
N ASP A 45 -19.40 -13.30 9.92
CA ASP A 45 -20.10 -12.05 10.22
C ASP A 45 -21.44 -11.97 9.49
N ILE A 46 -21.52 -12.34 8.22
CA ILE A 46 -22.80 -12.35 7.50
C ILE A 46 -23.81 -13.33 8.11
N ARG A 47 -23.36 -14.48 8.64
CA ARG A 47 -24.20 -15.42 9.38
C ARG A 47 -24.69 -14.82 10.71
N LEU A 48 -23.83 -14.10 11.42
CA LEU A 48 -24.23 -13.39 12.65
C LEU A 48 -25.25 -12.28 12.36
N LEU A 49 -25.01 -11.49 11.30
CA LEU A 49 -25.89 -10.41 10.86
C LEU A 49 -27.26 -10.90 10.38
N HIS A 50 -27.34 -12.12 9.84
CA HIS A 50 -28.60 -12.75 9.49
C HIS A 50 -29.50 -12.95 10.71
N ASN A 51 -28.91 -13.33 11.85
CA ASN A 51 -29.64 -13.63 13.09
C ASN A 51 -30.02 -12.37 13.89
N LEU A 52 -29.58 -11.18 13.48
CA LEU A 52 -29.97 -9.93 14.13
C LEU A 52 -31.40 -9.54 13.76
N PRO A 53 -32.21 -9.05 14.73
CA PRO A 53 -33.55 -8.56 14.46
C PRO A 53 -33.51 -7.35 13.51
N ARG A 54 -34.23 -7.43 12.39
CA ARG A 54 -34.25 -6.41 11.33
C ARG A 54 -35.46 -5.46 11.38
N ALA A 55 -36.22 -5.52 12.47
CA ALA A 55 -37.44 -4.73 12.65
C ALA A 55 -37.60 -4.33 14.13
N ARG A 56 -36.55 -3.75 14.72
CA ARG A 56 -36.68 -3.23 16.08
C ARG A 56 -37.66 -2.05 16.09
N PRO A 57 -38.59 -1.99 17.06
CA PRO A 57 -39.45 -0.82 17.23
C PRO A 57 -38.63 0.46 17.40
N ILE A 58 -39.20 1.56 16.93
CA ILE A 58 -38.58 2.88 17.10
C ILE A 58 -38.50 3.25 18.58
N MET A 59 -37.32 3.71 19.01
CA MET A 59 -37.05 4.25 20.33
C MET A 59 -36.82 5.75 20.19
N MET A 60 -37.67 6.54 20.86
CA MET A 60 -37.60 8.00 20.88
C MET A 60 -37.56 8.50 22.32
N THR A 61 -36.63 9.39 22.60
CA THR A 61 -36.61 10.20 23.82
C THR A 61 -37.64 11.34 23.74
N VAL A 62 -37.83 12.06 24.84
CA VAL A 62 -38.66 13.28 24.85
C VAL A 62 -38.09 14.33 23.90
N GLU A 63 -36.77 14.50 23.91
CA GLU A 63 -36.06 15.42 23.03
C GLU A 63 -36.21 15.03 21.54
N ASP A 64 -36.12 13.73 21.21
CA ASP A 64 -36.32 13.24 19.84
C ASP A 64 -37.72 13.57 19.30
N LYS A 65 -38.75 13.50 20.15
CA LYS A 65 -40.13 13.84 19.76
C LYS A 65 -40.27 15.32 19.50
N GLU A 66 -39.65 16.17 20.30
CA GLU A 66 -39.64 17.62 20.12
C GLU A 66 -38.86 18.01 18.87
N ASN A 67 -37.67 17.44 18.67
CA ASN A 67 -36.85 17.63 17.47
C ASN A 67 -37.61 17.19 16.22
N HIS A 68 -38.32 16.06 16.26
CA HIS A 68 -39.18 15.63 15.16
C HIS A 68 -40.29 16.63 14.86
N LYS A 69 -40.98 17.12 15.91
CA LYS A 69 -42.08 18.08 15.78
C LYS A 69 -41.62 19.40 15.18
N ASN A 70 -40.45 19.90 15.57
CA ASN A 70 -39.90 21.18 15.11
C ASN A 70 -39.11 21.07 13.80
N ALA A 71 -38.79 19.86 13.34
CA ALA A 71 -38.03 19.67 12.10
C ALA A 71 -38.81 20.15 10.86
N THR A 72 -38.25 21.16 10.20
CA THR A 72 -38.70 21.73 8.92
C THR A 72 -37.84 21.28 7.74
N ILE A 73 -36.73 20.57 8.02
CA ILE A 73 -35.77 20.08 7.03
C ILE A 73 -35.69 18.57 7.13
N CYS A 74 -35.65 17.90 5.98
CA CYS A 74 -35.44 16.46 5.88
C CYS A 74 -33.98 16.12 6.18
N TRP A 75 -33.72 15.23 7.15
CA TRP A 75 -32.34 14.87 7.53
C TRP A 75 -31.59 14.03 6.47
N LEU A 76 -32.29 13.50 5.45
CA LEU A 76 -31.70 12.66 4.41
C LEU A 76 -31.26 13.43 3.16
N CYS A 77 -32.08 14.38 2.70
CA CYS A 77 -31.77 15.18 1.50
C CYS A 77 -31.47 16.65 1.80
N GLU A 78 -31.62 17.07 3.06
CA GLU A 78 -31.34 18.45 3.53
C GLU A 78 -32.24 19.52 2.90
N GLU A 79 -33.32 19.12 2.22
CA GLU A 79 -34.34 20.01 1.65
C GLU A 79 -35.47 20.26 2.64
N SER A 80 -36.22 21.35 2.44
CA SER A 80 -37.40 21.66 3.25
C SER A 80 -38.45 20.55 3.15
N GLN A 81 -39.15 20.31 4.26
CA GLN A 81 -40.32 19.45 4.31
C GLN A 81 -41.47 20.22 4.94
N GLU A 82 -42.62 20.21 4.27
CA GLU A 82 -43.90 20.65 4.83
C GLU A 82 -44.65 19.46 5.46
N ASP A 83 -45.85 19.69 5.99
CA ASP A 83 -46.61 18.77 6.84
C ASP A 83 -46.91 17.40 6.20
N ASP A 84 -45.94 16.49 6.25
CA ASP A 84 -46.07 15.02 6.06
C ASP A 84 -44.72 14.30 6.35
N LYS A 85 -44.07 14.68 7.46
CA LYS A 85 -42.77 14.13 7.87
C LYS A 85 -42.90 12.77 8.55
N VAL A 86 -42.06 11.82 8.13
CA VAL A 86 -41.99 10.49 8.72
C VAL A 86 -40.77 10.34 9.62
N ARG A 87 -40.80 9.35 10.52
CA ARG A 87 -39.73 9.06 11.47
C ARG A 87 -38.79 7.99 10.90
N ASP A 88 -37.61 8.40 10.44
CA ASP A 88 -36.56 7.43 10.10
C ASP A 88 -35.87 6.95 11.39
N HIS A 89 -35.62 5.64 11.45
CA HIS A 89 -34.90 5.03 12.55
C HIS A 89 -34.03 3.88 12.05
N CYS A 90 -33.01 3.54 12.84
CA CYS A 90 -32.18 2.39 12.56
C CYS A 90 -32.95 1.10 12.86
N HIS A 91 -33.23 0.28 11.85
CA HIS A 91 -33.98 -0.98 12.03
C HIS A 91 -33.29 -2.02 12.92
N PHE A 92 -31.99 -1.87 13.18
CA PHE A 92 -31.20 -2.78 14.01
C PHE A 92 -31.06 -2.33 15.46
N THR A 93 -31.00 -1.02 15.72
CA THR A 93 -30.88 -0.49 17.09
C THR A 93 -32.21 0.02 17.62
N GLY A 94 -33.16 0.37 16.76
CA GLY A 94 -34.39 1.10 17.09
C GLY A 94 -34.19 2.61 17.22
N LYS A 95 -32.95 3.12 17.19
CA LYS A 95 -32.64 4.54 17.47
C LYS A 95 -33.19 5.44 16.38
N TYR A 96 -33.94 6.48 16.78
CA TYR A 96 -34.38 7.57 15.90
C TYR A 96 -33.18 8.31 15.28
N ARG A 97 -33.31 8.67 14.00
CA ARG A 97 -32.26 9.39 13.24
C ARG A 97 -32.68 10.80 12.87
N GLY A 98 -33.95 10.99 12.51
CA GLY A 98 -34.44 12.30 12.11
C GLY A 98 -35.79 12.24 11.39
N ALA A 99 -36.31 13.43 11.11
CA ALA A 99 -37.54 13.62 10.34
C ALA A 99 -37.19 13.63 8.85
N ALA A 100 -37.87 12.83 8.05
CA ALA A 100 -37.60 12.71 6.63
C ALA A 100 -38.90 12.82 5.82
N HIS A 101 -38.77 13.15 4.53
CA HIS A 101 -39.86 12.91 3.58
C HIS A 101 -40.18 11.42 3.52
N ASN A 102 -41.45 11.08 3.32
CA ASN A 102 -41.87 9.70 3.12
C ASN A 102 -41.11 9.04 1.95
N THR A 103 -40.93 9.77 0.85
CA THR A 103 -40.18 9.31 -0.34
C THR A 103 -38.71 9.04 -0.03
N CYS A 104 -38.04 9.93 0.71
CA CYS A 104 -36.65 9.78 1.13
C CYS A 104 -36.48 8.57 2.05
N ASN A 105 -37.35 8.41 3.05
CA ASN A 105 -37.35 7.25 3.95
C ASN A 105 -37.56 5.93 3.18
N LEU A 106 -38.47 5.90 2.20
CA LEU A 106 -38.70 4.72 1.36
C LEU A 106 -37.50 4.39 0.46
N LYS A 107 -36.73 5.38 0.02
CA LYS A 107 -35.48 5.18 -0.73
C LYS A 107 -34.32 4.75 0.17
N HIS A 108 -34.31 5.20 1.41
CA HIS A 108 -33.30 4.88 2.42
C HIS A 108 -33.51 3.48 3.06
N ARG A 109 -33.85 2.50 2.22
CA ARG A 109 -33.97 1.10 2.65
C ARG A 109 -32.60 0.45 2.70
N LEU A 110 -32.44 -0.44 3.68
CA LEU A 110 -31.26 -1.28 3.76
C LEU A 110 -31.13 -2.14 2.48
N PRO A 111 -29.93 -2.23 1.89
CA PRO A 111 -29.71 -3.08 0.73
C PRO A 111 -29.98 -4.56 1.08
N ARG A 112 -30.41 -5.33 0.09
CA ARG A 112 -30.63 -6.78 0.23
C ARG A 112 -29.33 -7.59 0.36
N PHE A 113 -28.18 -6.94 0.17
CA PHE A 113 -26.84 -7.52 0.29
C PHE A 113 -26.07 -6.83 1.42
N VAL A 114 -25.04 -7.50 1.95
CA VAL A 114 -24.09 -6.90 2.89
C VAL A 114 -22.95 -6.25 2.10
N PRO A 115 -22.77 -4.92 2.15
CA PRO A 115 -21.67 -4.26 1.48
C PRO A 115 -20.35 -4.44 2.25
N VAL A 116 -19.27 -4.72 1.52
CA VAL A 116 -17.88 -4.75 1.98
C VAL A 116 -17.12 -3.70 1.21
N TYR A 117 -16.73 -2.61 1.87
CA TYR A 117 -16.05 -1.50 1.22
C TYR A 117 -14.54 -1.66 1.31
N PHE A 118 -13.89 -1.60 0.15
CA PHE A 118 -12.44 -1.47 0.02
C PHE A 118 -12.12 -0.13 -0.63
N HIS A 119 -10.98 0.46 -0.29
CA HIS A 119 -10.51 1.65 -0.98
C HIS A 119 -9.46 1.25 -2.01
N ASN A 120 -9.72 1.56 -3.28
CA ASN A 120 -8.89 1.21 -4.42
C ASN A 120 -8.88 -0.30 -4.70
N LEU A 121 -10.00 -1.00 -4.49
CA LEU A 121 -10.11 -2.45 -4.72
C LEU A 121 -9.68 -2.86 -6.12
N GLU A 122 -10.03 -2.08 -7.15
CA GLU A 122 -9.63 -2.35 -8.53
C GLU A 122 -8.11 -2.23 -8.74
N GLY A 123 -7.47 -1.28 -8.07
CA GLY A 123 -6.01 -1.07 -8.15
C GLY A 123 -5.21 -1.89 -7.13
N TYR A 124 -5.89 -2.61 -6.23
CA TYR A 124 -5.34 -3.67 -5.40
C TYR A 124 -5.63 -5.02 -6.06
N ASP A 125 -5.05 -6.08 -5.51
CA ASP A 125 -5.23 -7.45 -6.01
C ASP A 125 -6.61 -8.02 -5.64
N ALA A 126 -7.71 -7.46 -6.17
CA ALA A 126 -9.08 -7.99 -6.02
C ALA A 126 -9.16 -9.48 -6.37
N HIS A 127 -8.31 -9.93 -7.29
CA HIS A 127 -8.16 -11.32 -7.70
C HIS A 127 -7.75 -12.26 -6.54
N LEU A 128 -7.04 -11.78 -5.50
CA LEU A 128 -6.72 -12.57 -4.32
C LEU A 128 -7.99 -12.97 -3.55
N PHE A 129 -8.91 -12.02 -3.35
CA PHE A 129 -10.17 -12.28 -2.66
C PHE A 129 -11.10 -13.15 -3.50
N VAL A 130 -11.17 -12.92 -4.82
CA VAL A 130 -12.03 -13.73 -5.71
C VAL A 130 -11.60 -15.20 -5.72
N ARG A 131 -10.29 -15.48 -5.78
CA ARG A 131 -9.76 -16.84 -5.69
C ARG A 131 -10.13 -17.49 -4.35
N ASN A 132 -9.98 -16.77 -3.25
CA ASN A 132 -10.25 -17.31 -1.92
C ASN A 132 -11.76 -17.49 -1.66
N LEU A 133 -12.60 -16.61 -2.20
CA LEU A 133 -14.06 -16.77 -2.19
C LEU A 133 -14.54 -17.97 -3.02
N ALA A 134 -13.75 -18.44 -3.99
CA ALA A 134 -14.08 -19.63 -4.79
C ALA A 134 -13.81 -20.94 -4.04
N THR A 135 -13.11 -20.89 -2.89
CA THR A 135 -12.84 -22.08 -2.07
C THR A 135 -14.06 -22.57 -1.29
N THR A 136 -15.01 -21.68 -1.01
CA THR A 136 -16.23 -22.00 -0.25
C THR A 136 -17.43 -22.17 -1.19
N GLU A 137 -18.46 -22.89 -0.75
CA GLU A 137 -19.68 -23.07 -1.56
C GLU A 137 -20.44 -21.74 -1.80
N GLY A 138 -21.10 -21.64 -2.95
CA GLY A 138 -21.98 -20.53 -3.29
C GLY A 138 -21.51 -19.71 -4.50
N ASP A 139 -22.48 -19.20 -5.28
CA ASP A 139 -22.19 -18.52 -6.53
C ASP A 139 -21.43 -17.21 -6.31
N ILE A 140 -20.41 -16.98 -7.14
CA ILE A 140 -19.77 -15.68 -7.28
C ILE A 140 -20.34 -14.99 -8.51
N ARG A 141 -20.79 -13.75 -8.35
CA ARG A 141 -21.26 -12.88 -9.42
C ARG A 141 -20.31 -11.69 -9.55
N CYS A 142 -19.71 -11.53 -10.71
CA CYS A 142 -18.80 -10.43 -11.00
C CYS A 142 -19.43 -9.45 -11.99
N ILE A 143 -19.24 -8.15 -11.74
CA ILE A 143 -19.49 -7.08 -12.71
C ILE A 143 -18.13 -6.59 -13.17
N LEU A 144 -17.78 -6.94 -14.41
CA LEU A 144 -16.49 -6.59 -15.02
C LEU A 144 -16.51 -5.15 -15.53
N ASN A 145 -15.35 -4.48 -15.44
CA ASN A 145 -15.08 -3.21 -16.11
C ASN A 145 -14.28 -3.48 -17.39
N THR A 146 -13.22 -4.27 -17.26
CA THR A 146 -12.36 -4.77 -18.33
C THR A 146 -12.09 -6.26 -18.07
N GLU A 147 -11.31 -6.91 -18.93
CA GLU A 147 -10.91 -8.32 -18.75
C GLU A 147 -10.10 -8.55 -17.45
N GLU A 148 -9.41 -7.51 -16.95
CA GLU A 148 -8.56 -7.59 -15.76
C GLU A 148 -9.17 -6.90 -14.52
N ASN A 149 -10.15 -6.01 -14.72
CA ASN A 149 -10.68 -5.15 -13.65
C ASN A 149 -12.14 -5.45 -13.31
N TYR A 150 -12.43 -5.60 -12.01
CA TYR A 150 -13.78 -5.78 -11.48
C TYR A 150 -14.35 -4.46 -10.97
N ILE A 151 -15.57 -4.08 -11.40
CA ILE A 151 -16.32 -2.95 -10.81
C ILE A 151 -16.81 -3.35 -9.41
N SER A 152 -17.34 -4.56 -9.29
CA SER A 152 -17.74 -5.17 -8.03
C SER A 152 -17.86 -6.68 -8.21
N PHE A 153 -17.72 -7.43 -7.13
CA PHE A 153 -18.05 -8.85 -7.11
C PHE A 153 -18.87 -9.17 -5.87
N SER A 154 -19.73 -10.18 -5.98
CA SER A 154 -20.60 -10.62 -4.90
C SER A 154 -20.48 -12.12 -4.71
N LYS A 155 -20.44 -12.58 -3.47
CA LYS A 155 -20.50 -13.99 -3.11
C LYS A 155 -21.84 -14.27 -2.43
N LYS A 156 -22.56 -15.29 -2.89
CA LYS A 156 -23.78 -15.75 -2.25
C LYS A 156 -23.42 -16.74 -1.13
N ILE A 157 -23.75 -16.39 0.11
CA ILE A 157 -23.45 -17.22 1.29
C ILE A 157 -24.75 -17.82 1.84
N LYS A 158 -24.75 -19.13 2.10
CA LYS A 158 -25.84 -19.80 2.83
C LYS A 158 -25.79 -19.39 4.30
N VAL A 159 -26.90 -18.83 4.80
CA VAL A 159 -26.99 -18.25 6.15
C VAL A 159 -28.04 -18.94 7.04
N GLY A 160 -28.89 -19.79 6.46
CA GLY A 160 -29.87 -20.56 7.21
C GLY A 160 -30.73 -21.43 6.31
N GLU A 161 -31.76 -22.03 6.89
CA GLU A 161 -32.78 -22.79 6.18
C GLU A 161 -34.14 -22.52 6.81
N TYR A 162 -35.20 -22.66 6.02
CA TYR A 162 -36.57 -22.61 6.52
C TYR A 162 -37.43 -23.66 5.85
N GLU A 163 -38.42 -24.16 6.59
CA GLU A 163 -39.43 -25.06 6.03
C GLU A 163 -40.49 -24.23 5.30
N ASP A 164 -40.68 -24.51 4.02
CA ASP A 164 -41.76 -23.90 3.27
C ASP A 164 -43.10 -24.49 3.73
N LYS A 165 -43.93 -23.66 4.37
CA LYS A 165 -45.22 -24.08 4.94
C LYS A 165 -46.17 -24.75 3.94
N ARG A 166 -46.04 -24.45 2.64
CA ARG A 166 -46.91 -25.00 1.59
C ARG A 166 -46.39 -26.32 1.05
N THR A 167 -45.07 -26.45 0.88
CA THR A 167 -44.47 -27.62 0.22
C THR A 167 -43.81 -28.61 1.17
N LYS A 168 -43.70 -28.26 2.46
CA LYS A 168 -43.00 -29.05 3.50
C LYS A 168 -41.54 -29.38 3.17
N ARG A 169 -40.95 -28.67 2.20
CA ARG A 169 -39.55 -28.82 1.81
C ARG A 169 -38.68 -27.79 2.52
N MET A 170 -37.50 -28.21 2.93
CA MET A 170 -36.46 -27.31 3.44
C MET A 170 -35.90 -26.47 2.30
N LYS A 171 -35.89 -25.15 2.47
CA LYS A 171 -35.29 -24.19 1.53
C LYS A 171 -34.15 -23.46 2.20
N SER A 172 -33.01 -23.38 1.52
CA SER A 172 -31.86 -22.62 1.98
C SER A 172 -32.11 -21.10 1.87
N ILE A 173 -31.78 -20.38 2.93
CA ILE A 173 -31.69 -18.93 2.93
C ILE A 173 -30.25 -18.55 2.60
N SER A 174 -30.08 -17.72 1.58
CA SER A 174 -28.79 -17.19 1.17
C SER A 174 -28.80 -15.66 1.19
N GLN A 175 -27.66 -15.07 1.56
CA GLN A 175 -27.46 -13.62 1.53
C GLN A 175 -26.22 -13.28 0.71
N ASP A 176 -26.31 -12.21 -0.07
CA ASP A 176 -25.20 -11.76 -0.90
C ASP A 176 -24.25 -10.89 -0.07
N LEU A 177 -22.96 -11.22 -0.12
CA LEU A 177 -21.85 -10.39 0.35
C LEU A 177 -21.24 -9.67 -0.86
N ARG A 178 -21.31 -8.34 -0.92
CA ARG A 178 -20.88 -7.56 -2.09
C ARG A 178 -19.69 -6.68 -1.79
N PHE A 179 -18.62 -6.87 -2.54
CA PHE A 179 -17.40 -6.09 -2.47
C PHE A 179 -17.52 -4.88 -3.39
N VAL A 180 -17.28 -3.70 -2.82
CA VAL A 180 -17.46 -2.40 -3.49
C VAL A 180 -16.18 -1.59 -3.35
N ASP A 181 -15.68 -1.07 -4.48
CA ASP A 181 -14.59 -0.10 -4.47
C ASP A 181 -15.12 1.30 -4.14
N SER A 182 -14.73 1.81 -2.98
CA SER A 182 -15.07 3.16 -2.54
C SER A 182 -14.45 4.25 -3.41
N VAL A 183 -13.36 4.00 -4.16
CA VAL A 183 -12.78 5.00 -5.08
C VAL A 183 -13.73 5.34 -6.24
N LYS A 184 -14.60 4.40 -6.63
CA LYS A 184 -15.63 4.64 -7.66
C LYS A 184 -16.69 5.63 -7.19
N ILE A 185 -16.89 5.75 -5.88
CA ILE A 185 -17.85 6.67 -5.25
C ILE A 185 -17.13 7.97 -4.84
N MET A 186 -15.96 7.84 -4.22
CA MET A 186 -15.10 8.92 -3.73
C MET A 186 -13.80 8.93 -4.54
N LYS A 187 -13.78 9.68 -5.65
CA LYS A 187 -12.64 9.77 -6.59
C LYS A 187 -11.46 10.58 -6.00
N ALA A 188 -10.92 10.14 -4.88
CA ALA A 188 -9.80 10.76 -4.19
C ALA A 188 -8.98 9.71 -3.44
N SER A 189 -7.69 9.95 -3.23
CA SER A 189 -6.85 9.08 -2.40
C SER A 189 -7.25 9.18 -0.92
N LEU A 190 -6.96 8.12 -0.13
CA LEU A 190 -7.12 8.16 1.33
C LEU A 190 -6.44 9.38 1.96
N GLU A 191 -5.24 9.75 1.51
CA GLU A 191 -4.53 10.93 2.03
C GLU A 191 -5.37 12.21 1.86
N LYS A 192 -5.95 12.40 0.68
CA LYS A 192 -6.79 13.57 0.41
C LYS A 192 -8.07 13.52 1.23
N ILE A 193 -8.72 12.35 1.35
CA ILE A 193 -9.93 12.14 2.14
C ILE A 193 -9.67 12.44 3.62
N VAL A 194 -8.57 11.94 4.19
CA VAL A 194 -8.20 12.19 5.59
C VAL A 194 -7.96 13.67 5.84
N LYS A 195 -7.30 14.39 4.91
CA LYS A 195 -7.05 15.84 5.06
C LYS A 195 -8.32 16.69 5.07
N ILE A 196 -9.36 16.30 4.34
CA ILE A 196 -10.63 17.04 4.27
C ILE A 196 -11.64 16.60 5.32
N THR A 197 -11.41 15.46 5.98
CA THR A 197 -12.33 14.91 6.98
C THR A 197 -12.06 15.56 8.34
N PRO A 198 -13.08 16.13 9.01
CA PRO A 198 -12.93 16.68 10.34
C PRO A 198 -12.38 15.65 11.33
N GLU A 199 -11.52 16.10 12.23
CA GLU A 199 -10.83 15.21 13.17
C GLU A 199 -11.80 14.49 14.12
N SER A 200 -12.98 15.07 14.38
CA SER A 200 -14.08 14.45 15.14
C SER A 200 -14.70 13.25 14.41
N ALA A 201 -14.66 13.25 13.07
CA ALA A 201 -15.19 12.17 12.24
C ALA A 201 -14.19 11.01 12.06
N LEU A 202 -12.90 11.20 12.37
CA LEU A 202 -11.85 10.16 12.33
C LEU A 202 -11.87 9.23 13.55
N THR A 203 -13.06 8.85 14.02
CA THR A 203 -13.27 8.12 15.27
C THR A 203 -12.55 6.76 15.29
N ILE A 204 -12.57 6.02 14.18
CA ILE A 204 -11.89 4.71 14.07
C ILE A 204 -10.39 4.89 14.08
N THR A 205 -9.85 5.81 13.26
CA THR A 205 -8.42 6.08 13.19
C THR A 205 -7.88 6.50 14.56
N LYS A 206 -8.62 7.36 15.28
CA LYS A 206 -8.30 7.72 16.67
C LYS A 206 -8.40 6.55 17.65
N GLN A 207 -9.32 5.61 17.47
CA GLN A 207 -9.37 4.41 18.31
C GLN A 207 -8.21 3.45 18.04
N ILE A 208 -7.75 3.32 16.79
CA ILE A 208 -6.66 2.41 16.40
C ILE A 208 -5.29 3.02 16.71
N PHE A 209 -5.13 4.32 16.46
CA PHE A 209 -3.85 5.03 16.49
C PHE A 209 -3.83 6.18 17.52
N GLY A 210 -4.79 6.24 18.44
CA GLY A 210 -4.89 7.28 19.48
C GLY A 210 -3.96 7.06 20.67
N GLY A 211 -3.24 5.94 20.73
CA GLY A 211 -2.01 5.81 21.50
C GLY A 211 -0.84 6.23 20.62
N GLU A 212 0.01 7.12 21.13
CA GLU A 212 1.15 7.79 20.46
C GLU A 212 1.03 7.85 18.94
N ALA A 213 0.71 9.04 18.41
CA ALA A 213 0.90 9.33 17.00
C ALA A 213 2.25 8.75 16.56
N LEU A 214 2.28 8.00 15.44
CA LEU A 214 3.51 7.59 14.78
C LEU A 214 4.44 8.79 14.81
N ASN A 215 5.45 8.74 15.68
CA ASN A 215 6.10 9.97 16.08
C ASN A 215 6.71 10.59 14.83
N PRO A 216 6.27 11.77 14.36
CA PRO A 216 6.84 12.37 13.16
C PRO A 216 8.35 12.62 13.33
N SER A 217 8.84 12.67 14.57
CA SER A 217 10.27 12.72 14.89
C SER A 217 11.04 11.42 14.58
N LEU A 218 10.37 10.29 14.27
CA LEU A 218 11.00 9.10 13.66
C LEU A 218 11.34 9.31 12.18
N TYR A 219 10.81 10.37 11.55
CA TYR A 219 11.16 10.80 10.19
C TYR A 219 11.56 12.27 10.21
N GLN A 220 12.81 12.55 10.58
CA GLN A 220 13.37 13.89 10.52
C GLN A 220 14.07 14.13 9.19
N VAL A 221 13.69 15.21 8.50
CA VAL A 221 14.47 15.71 7.37
C VAL A 221 15.54 16.62 7.92
N VAL A 222 16.76 16.10 8.04
CA VAL A 222 17.90 16.83 8.56
C VAL A 222 18.70 17.38 7.37
N PRO A 223 19.01 18.69 7.31
CA PRO A 223 19.91 19.22 6.29
C PRO A 223 21.23 18.47 6.32
N SER A 224 21.75 18.04 5.17
CA SER A 224 23.04 17.37 5.13
C SER A 224 24.13 18.36 5.52
N THR A 225 24.87 18.06 6.58
CA THR A 225 26.05 18.82 7.02
C THR A 225 27.32 18.01 6.78
N SER A 226 28.45 18.69 6.57
CA SER A 226 29.76 18.04 6.59
C SER A 226 30.13 17.62 8.02
N ALA A 227 31.22 16.87 8.18
CA ALA A 227 31.77 16.51 9.50
C ALA A 227 32.09 17.71 10.42
N ASN A 228 32.12 18.93 9.87
CA ASN A 228 32.36 20.19 10.59
C ASN A 228 31.10 21.08 10.60
N ASP A 229 29.90 20.49 10.54
CA ASP A 229 28.59 21.15 10.58
C ASP A 229 28.28 22.15 9.45
N ARG A 230 29.05 22.15 8.36
CA ARG A 230 28.78 23.02 7.21
C ARG A 230 27.64 22.45 6.36
N LYS A 231 26.59 23.24 6.11
CA LYS A 231 25.49 22.86 5.21
C LYS A 231 26.02 22.53 3.81
N ILE A 232 25.75 21.33 3.33
CA ILE A 232 26.15 20.87 2.01
C ILE A 232 25.23 21.51 0.97
N THR A 233 25.78 22.45 0.22
CA THR A 233 25.14 23.04 -0.97
C THR A 233 26.02 22.73 -2.17
N LEU A 234 25.46 22.04 -3.17
CA LEU A 234 26.19 21.69 -4.39
C LEU A 234 25.67 22.53 -5.55
N ARG A 235 26.56 22.82 -6.50
CA ARG A 235 26.24 23.51 -7.74
C ARG A 235 26.28 22.48 -8.86
N GLU A 236 25.13 22.20 -9.43
CA GLU A 236 24.98 21.29 -10.57
C GLU A 236 25.24 22.08 -11.85
N SER A 237 26.26 21.65 -12.61
CA SER A 237 26.60 22.19 -13.93
C SER A 237 26.42 21.11 -14.97
N ILE A 238 25.54 21.34 -15.93
CA ILE A 238 25.20 20.41 -17.01
C ILE A 238 25.33 21.09 -18.37
N ASN A 239 25.30 20.31 -19.44
CA ASN A 239 25.25 20.85 -20.80
C ASN A 239 23.84 21.42 -21.09
N LEU A 240 23.69 22.72 -20.91
CA LEU A 240 22.41 23.41 -21.08
C LEU A 240 21.94 23.46 -22.54
N GLY A 241 22.84 23.54 -23.52
CA GLY A 241 22.44 23.50 -24.93
C GLY A 241 21.80 22.15 -25.29
N LYS A 242 22.34 21.05 -24.75
CA LYS A 242 21.70 19.73 -24.87
C LYS A 242 20.35 19.69 -24.14
N LEU A 243 20.24 20.31 -22.96
CA LEU A 243 18.98 20.37 -22.22
C LEU A 243 17.90 21.16 -22.96
N GLU A 244 18.25 22.35 -23.46
CA GLU A 244 17.39 23.23 -24.27
C GLU A 244 16.87 22.45 -25.48
N TYR A 245 17.76 21.81 -26.24
CA TYR A 245 17.39 21.00 -27.40
C TYR A 245 16.44 19.85 -27.06
N ILE A 246 16.71 19.10 -25.98
CA ILE A 246 15.85 18.00 -25.52
C ILE A 246 14.46 18.52 -25.10
N VAL A 247 14.39 19.70 -24.48
CA VAL A 247 13.14 20.32 -24.04
C VAL A 247 12.31 20.84 -25.22
N GLU A 248 12.96 21.33 -26.27
CA GLU A 248 12.33 21.77 -27.53
C GLU A 248 11.86 20.61 -28.40
N HIS A 249 12.60 19.49 -28.41
CA HIS A 249 12.36 18.33 -29.25
C HIS A 249 12.10 17.04 -28.45
N PRO A 250 11.18 17.03 -27.47
CA PRO A 250 11.05 15.93 -26.52
C PRO A 250 10.61 14.61 -27.18
N LYS A 251 9.97 14.67 -28.35
CA LYS A 251 9.51 13.48 -29.10
C LYS A 251 10.66 12.69 -29.72
N GLU A 252 11.82 13.33 -29.93
CA GLU A 252 13.00 12.68 -30.51
C GLU A 252 13.78 11.84 -29.49
N PHE A 253 13.47 11.99 -28.20
CA PHE A 253 14.23 11.38 -27.11
C PHE A 253 13.37 10.44 -26.26
N ASP A 254 13.95 9.29 -25.90
CA ASP A 254 13.42 8.46 -24.82
C ASP A 254 13.80 9.05 -23.46
N LEU A 255 12.91 9.90 -22.93
CA LEU A 255 13.09 10.55 -21.63
C LEU A 255 13.03 9.58 -20.45
N GLY A 256 12.60 8.33 -20.67
CA GLY A 256 12.50 7.30 -19.64
C GLY A 256 11.51 7.65 -18.53
N SER A 257 11.68 7.00 -17.38
CA SER A 257 10.90 7.27 -16.17
C SER A 257 11.76 7.11 -14.91
N ARG A 258 11.32 7.69 -13.80
CA ARG A 258 12.02 7.56 -12.51
C ARG A 258 11.06 7.58 -11.33
N ASN A 259 11.26 6.69 -10.36
CA ASN A 259 10.47 6.70 -9.13
C ASN A 259 11.05 7.71 -8.13
N ILE A 260 10.25 8.69 -7.72
CA ILE A 260 10.60 9.72 -6.74
C ILE A 260 9.60 9.61 -5.60
N LYS A 261 10.09 9.33 -4.38
CA LYS A 261 9.25 9.15 -3.18
C LYS A 261 8.08 8.16 -3.38
N GLY A 262 8.31 7.08 -4.14
CA GLY A 262 7.29 6.06 -4.44
C GLY A 262 6.35 6.41 -5.59
N VAL A 263 6.45 7.61 -6.17
CA VAL A 263 5.67 8.03 -7.34
C VAL A 263 6.50 7.89 -8.60
N LYS A 264 5.95 7.24 -9.63
CA LYS A 264 6.60 7.12 -10.94
C LYS A 264 6.45 8.43 -11.71
N LEU A 265 7.57 9.10 -11.96
CA LEU A 265 7.65 10.25 -12.85
C LEU A 265 7.87 9.72 -14.27
N ASP A 266 6.84 9.81 -15.10
CA ASP A 266 6.80 9.37 -16.49
C ASP A 266 7.48 10.36 -17.45
N LYS A 267 7.31 10.17 -18.76
CA LYS A 267 7.96 11.01 -19.78
C LYS A 267 7.54 12.48 -19.69
N GLU A 268 6.25 12.76 -19.47
CA GLU A 268 5.75 14.13 -19.32
C GLU A 268 6.26 14.77 -18.03
N GLY A 269 6.29 14.00 -16.95
CA GLY A 269 6.87 14.41 -15.69
C GLY A 269 8.37 14.72 -15.79
N GLN A 270 9.13 13.91 -16.52
CA GLN A 270 10.55 14.16 -16.81
C GLN A 270 10.73 15.46 -17.62
N LEU A 271 9.87 15.70 -18.62
CA LEU A 271 9.90 16.94 -19.40
C LEU A 271 9.60 18.18 -18.54
N SER A 272 8.57 18.11 -17.71
CA SER A 272 8.25 19.18 -16.75
C SER A 272 9.40 19.46 -15.79
N LEU A 273 10.06 18.40 -15.29
CA LEU A 273 11.22 18.52 -14.42
C LEU A 273 12.39 19.22 -15.13
N MET A 274 12.66 18.89 -16.40
CA MET A 274 13.71 19.54 -17.20
C MET A 274 13.42 21.01 -17.51
N LYS A 275 12.18 21.35 -17.85
CA LYS A 275 11.74 22.76 -18.03
C LYS A 275 11.95 23.57 -16.76
N ASN A 276 11.55 23.01 -15.62
CA ASN A 276 11.74 23.66 -14.33
C ASN A 276 13.22 23.76 -13.93
N TYR A 277 14.07 22.81 -14.36
CA TYR A 277 15.51 22.91 -14.18
C TYR A 277 16.06 24.13 -14.94
N LEU A 278 15.71 24.30 -16.23
CA LEU A 278 16.14 25.45 -17.04
C LEU A 278 15.76 26.79 -16.40
N ASN A 279 14.53 26.90 -15.90
CA ASN A 279 14.05 28.12 -15.24
C ASN A 279 14.82 28.48 -13.95
N ARG A 280 15.55 27.54 -13.35
CA ARG A 280 16.27 27.70 -12.08
C ARG A 280 17.78 27.89 -12.27
N VAL A 281 18.26 27.85 -13.51
CA VAL A 281 19.65 28.09 -13.85
C VAL A 281 19.99 29.55 -13.53
N ASN A 282 21.09 29.78 -12.78
CA ASN A 282 21.55 31.13 -12.47
C ASN A 282 22.36 31.75 -13.63
N GLY A 283 22.76 33.02 -13.51
CA GLY A 283 23.57 33.71 -14.53
C GLY A 283 24.93 33.07 -14.82
N ARG A 284 25.40 32.13 -13.99
CA ARG A 284 26.60 31.32 -14.21
C ARG A 284 26.33 29.98 -14.87
N ARG A 285 25.10 29.74 -15.34
CA ARG A 285 24.68 28.49 -15.98
C ARG A 285 24.73 27.28 -15.04
N GLU A 286 24.50 27.51 -13.75
CA GLU A 286 24.50 26.47 -12.70
C GLU A 286 23.17 26.44 -11.95
N CYS A 287 22.81 25.28 -11.39
CA CYS A 287 21.69 25.17 -10.47
C CYS A 287 22.16 24.83 -9.05
N THR A 288 21.70 25.58 -8.06
CA THR A 288 22.10 25.36 -6.67
C THR A 288 21.17 24.37 -5.98
N MET A 289 21.72 23.25 -5.55
CA MET A 289 21.02 22.18 -4.85
C MET A 289 21.37 22.10 -3.37
N LYS A 290 20.33 21.95 -2.57
CA LYS A 290 20.44 21.60 -1.15
C LYS A 290 20.15 20.11 -1.01
N TYR A 291 20.83 19.49 -0.06
CA TYR A 291 20.67 18.07 0.24
C TYR A 291 20.17 17.87 1.67
N TYR A 292 19.45 16.78 1.87
CA TYR A 292 18.99 16.35 3.18
C TYR A 292 19.22 14.85 3.38
N GLN A 293 19.32 14.45 4.64
CA GLN A 293 19.27 13.07 5.07
C GLN A 293 17.97 12.80 5.81
N ARG A 294 17.54 11.55 5.77
CA ARG A 294 16.43 11.06 6.59
C ARG A 294 17.02 10.63 7.93
N ASN A 295 16.48 11.15 9.02
CA ASN A 295 16.93 10.90 10.39
C ASN A 295 18.40 11.22 10.65
N GLY A 296 18.99 12.13 9.85
CA GLY A 296 20.40 12.51 9.99
C GLY A 296 21.40 11.41 9.61
N PHE A 297 20.96 10.31 8.98
CA PHE A 297 21.86 9.23 8.58
C PHE A 297 21.59 8.71 7.17
N GLY A 298 22.56 7.94 6.65
CA GLY A 298 22.43 7.24 5.37
C GLY A 298 22.46 8.15 4.14
N ARG A 299 21.64 7.81 3.15
CA ARG A 299 21.69 8.40 1.81
C ARG A 299 21.26 9.88 1.82
N CYS A 300 22.01 10.73 1.13
CA CYS A 300 21.62 12.12 0.89
C CYS A 300 20.66 12.23 -0.31
N TRP A 301 19.67 13.08 -0.19
CA TRP A 301 18.63 13.31 -1.19
C TRP A 301 18.57 14.79 -1.54
N THR A 302 18.27 15.12 -2.80
CA THR A 302 18.06 16.52 -3.19
C THR A 302 16.79 17.07 -2.52
N SER A 303 16.91 18.18 -1.78
CA SER A 303 15.79 18.87 -1.15
C SER A 303 14.81 19.44 -2.16
N ALA A 304 15.27 19.67 -3.39
CA ALA A 304 14.42 20.04 -4.52
C ALA A 304 14.01 18.80 -5.33
N THR A 305 12.77 18.82 -5.82
CA THR A 305 12.32 17.87 -6.87
C THR A 305 13.16 18.02 -8.15
N LEU A 306 13.81 19.18 -8.34
CA LEU A 306 14.47 19.64 -9.56
C LEU A 306 15.98 19.30 -9.67
N GLY A 307 16.49 18.32 -8.93
CA GLY A 307 17.90 17.93 -9.03
C GLY A 307 18.17 16.94 -10.16
N ILE A 308 19.42 16.89 -10.68
CA ILE A 308 19.83 15.87 -11.66
C ILE A 308 19.64 14.44 -11.14
N GLN A 309 19.62 14.24 -9.81
CA GLN A 309 19.30 12.96 -9.16
C GLN A 309 17.92 12.42 -9.58
N ASN A 310 16.99 13.29 -9.99
CA ASN A 310 15.63 12.91 -10.37
C ASN A 310 15.40 12.80 -11.89
N ILE A 311 16.40 13.19 -12.70
CA ILE A 311 16.39 12.99 -14.15
C ILE A 311 16.67 11.51 -14.45
N SER A 312 16.01 10.95 -15.46
CA SER A 312 16.24 9.57 -15.91
C SER A 312 17.72 9.31 -16.24
N ARG A 313 18.16 8.06 -16.10
CA ARG A 313 19.59 7.70 -16.26
C ARG A 313 20.14 8.11 -17.63
N LYS A 314 19.43 7.78 -18.70
CA LYS A 314 19.85 8.07 -20.09
C LYS A 314 20.03 9.57 -20.29
N THR A 315 19.01 10.36 -19.97
CA THR A 315 19.05 11.82 -20.12
C THR A 315 20.12 12.44 -19.23
N ARG A 316 20.19 12.05 -17.97
CA ARG A 316 21.21 12.53 -17.02
C ARG A 316 22.63 12.30 -17.55
N HIS A 317 22.92 11.11 -18.09
CA HIS A 317 24.23 10.81 -18.66
C HIS A 317 24.54 11.74 -19.84
N THR A 318 23.60 11.96 -20.76
CA THR A 318 23.78 12.86 -21.91
C THR A 318 24.08 14.30 -21.47
N LEU A 319 23.38 14.79 -20.46
CA LEU A 319 23.53 16.14 -19.92
C LEU A 319 24.85 16.34 -19.16
N CYS A 320 25.33 15.29 -18.48
CA CYS A 320 26.50 15.37 -17.61
C CYS A 320 27.83 14.98 -18.30
N LYS A 321 27.78 14.28 -19.45
CA LYS A 321 28.93 13.63 -20.11
C LYS A 321 30.20 14.50 -20.20
N ASP A 322 30.05 15.77 -20.55
CA ASP A 322 31.18 16.68 -20.82
C ASP A 322 31.43 17.68 -19.67
N ARG A 323 30.73 17.51 -18.53
CA ARG A 323 30.72 18.48 -17.43
C ARG A 323 31.00 17.85 -16.06
N MET A 324 30.80 16.54 -15.92
CA MET A 324 30.92 15.85 -14.64
C MET A 324 31.67 14.52 -14.80
N TYR A 325 32.49 14.20 -13.82
CA TYR A 325 33.03 12.85 -13.63
C TYR A 325 32.05 12.05 -12.78
N ASP A 326 31.52 10.95 -13.32
CA ASP A 326 30.64 10.03 -12.58
C ASP A 326 31.51 8.97 -11.89
N ILE A 327 31.69 9.12 -10.58
CA ILE A 327 32.44 8.18 -9.75
C ILE A 327 31.43 7.32 -9.00
N ASP A 328 31.41 6.02 -9.29
CA ASP A 328 30.52 5.05 -8.64
C ASP A 328 31.31 3.95 -7.92
N MET A 329 30.84 3.56 -6.75
CA MET A 329 31.47 2.52 -5.96
C MET A 329 31.06 1.15 -6.51
N LYS A 330 32.03 0.39 -7.03
CA LYS A 330 31.78 -0.97 -7.50
C LYS A 330 31.26 -1.84 -6.35
N ASN A 331 30.06 -2.40 -6.54
CA ASN A 331 29.43 -3.34 -5.60
C ASN A 331 29.25 -2.79 -4.18
N ALA A 332 28.90 -1.49 -4.06
CA ALA A 332 28.90 -0.75 -2.80
C ALA A 332 28.28 -1.48 -1.60
N HIS A 333 27.09 -2.06 -1.76
CA HIS A 333 26.36 -2.65 -0.64
C HIS A 333 27.06 -3.89 -0.04
N PRO A 334 27.37 -4.95 -0.82
CA PRO A 334 28.18 -6.07 -0.33
C PRO A 334 29.52 -5.65 0.27
N THR A 335 30.23 -4.72 -0.37
CA THR A 335 31.53 -4.24 0.08
C THR A 335 31.45 -3.55 1.45
N LEU A 336 30.48 -2.66 1.62
CA LEU A 336 30.24 -1.97 2.90
C LEU A 336 29.78 -2.94 3.99
N LEU A 337 28.94 -3.92 3.66
CA LEU A 337 28.48 -4.94 4.61
C LEU A 337 29.64 -5.85 5.06
N THR A 338 30.49 -6.29 4.14
CA THR A 338 31.69 -7.08 4.46
C THR A 338 32.64 -6.31 5.37
N TYR A 339 32.88 -5.04 5.06
CA TYR A 339 33.69 -4.17 5.92
C TYR A 339 33.10 -4.07 7.33
N PHE A 340 31.77 -3.89 7.45
CA PHE A 340 31.08 -3.85 8.72
C PHE A 340 31.19 -5.19 9.48
N CYS A 341 30.98 -6.32 8.82
CA CYS A 341 31.10 -7.64 9.43
C CYS A 341 32.51 -7.87 10.00
N ARG A 342 33.56 -7.61 9.19
CA ARG A 342 34.97 -7.71 9.63
C ARG A 342 35.25 -6.85 10.85
N LYS A 343 34.78 -5.59 10.85
CA LYS A 343 34.99 -4.67 11.96
C LYS A 343 34.35 -5.15 13.27
N ASN A 344 33.29 -5.96 13.18
CA ASN A 344 32.55 -6.49 14.32
C ASN A 344 32.86 -7.97 14.61
N GLY A 345 33.89 -8.57 13.99
CA GLY A 345 34.25 -9.96 14.20
C GLY A 345 33.22 -10.97 13.70
N VAL A 346 32.37 -10.57 12.75
CA VAL A 346 31.35 -11.44 12.14
C VAL A 346 31.96 -12.07 10.89
N GLU A 347 32.03 -13.40 10.89
CA GLU A 347 32.49 -14.15 9.73
C GLU A 347 31.51 -14.02 8.56
N CYS A 348 32.03 -13.74 7.37
CA CYS A 348 31.22 -13.51 6.18
C CYS A 348 31.89 -14.04 4.89
N SER A 349 32.49 -15.23 4.99
CA SER A 349 33.23 -15.91 3.92
C SER A 349 32.43 -15.99 2.60
N GLY A 350 31.14 -16.33 2.65
CA GLY A 350 30.29 -16.36 1.45
C GLY A 350 30.09 -14.99 0.78
N LEU A 351 29.97 -13.92 1.58
CA LEU A 351 29.87 -12.56 1.06
C LEU A 351 31.19 -12.09 0.43
N GLU A 352 32.32 -12.46 1.05
CA GLU A 352 33.66 -12.20 0.53
C GLU A 352 33.91 -12.92 -0.79
N ASN A 353 33.50 -14.19 -0.86
CA ASN A 353 33.58 -14.99 -2.07
C ASN A 353 32.75 -14.38 -3.20
N TYR A 354 31.52 -13.96 -2.90
CA TYR A 354 30.67 -13.25 -3.87
C TYR A 354 31.28 -11.93 -4.36
N ILE A 355 31.92 -11.14 -3.50
CA ILE A 355 32.59 -9.90 -3.93
C ILE A 355 33.71 -10.22 -4.92
N LYS A 356 34.50 -11.27 -4.66
CA LYS A 356 35.62 -11.70 -5.51
C LYS A 356 35.13 -12.29 -6.84
N ASN A 357 34.08 -13.11 -6.80
CA ASN A 357 33.59 -13.91 -7.92
C ASN A 357 32.22 -13.44 -8.47
N ARG A 358 31.92 -12.15 -8.29
CA ARG A 358 30.61 -11.55 -8.61
C ARG A 358 30.11 -11.80 -10.02
N GLU A 359 31.01 -11.71 -11.00
CA GLU A 359 30.64 -11.82 -12.42
C GLU A 359 30.21 -13.24 -12.80
N PRO A 360 30.96 -14.30 -12.41
CA PRO A 360 30.49 -15.68 -12.48
C PRO A 360 29.10 -15.89 -11.87
N TYR A 361 28.88 -15.46 -10.63
CA TYR A 361 27.58 -15.60 -9.94
C TYR A 361 26.43 -14.96 -10.72
N LEU A 362 26.64 -13.76 -11.25
CA LEU A 362 25.62 -13.10 -12.07
C LEU A 362 25.37 -13.83 -13.37
N ALA A 363 26.42 -14.29 -14.06
CA ALA A 363 26.29 -14.98 -15.34
C ALA A 363 25.49 -16.29 -15.20
N GLU A 364 25.75 -17.03 -14.12
CA GLU A 364 25.05 -18.26 -13.81
C GLU A 364 23.56 -18.03 -13.53
N VAL A 365 23.22 -17.12 -12.61
CA VAL A 365 21.83 -16.80 -12.28
C VAL A 365 21.07 -16.23 -13.49
N MET A 366 21.73 -15.43 -14.32
CA MET A 366 21.16 -14.95 -15.59
C MET A 366 20.84 -16.11 -16.53
N LYS A 367 21.71 -17.12 -16.61
CA LYS A 367 21.52 -18.29 -17.46
C LYS A 367 20.40 -19.20 -16.95
N VAL A 368 20.44 -19.55 -15.65
CA VAL A 368 19.48 -20.47 -15.02
C VAL A 368 18.06 -19.89 -15.08
N ARG A 369 17.91 -18.61 -14.69
CA ARG A 369 16.59 -17.97 -14.57
C ARG A 369 16.16 -17.15 -15.79
N GLY A 370 16.97 -17.09 -16.84
CA GLY A 370 16.71 -16.24 -18.02
C GLY A 370 16.62 -14.75 -17.69
N LEU A 371 17.33 -14.29 -16.66
CA LEU A 371 17.24 -12.91 -16.16
C LEU A 371 18.21 -11.97 -16.88
N SER A 372 17.84 -10.70 -16.97
CA SER A 372 18.79 -9.64 -17.29
C SER A 372 19.79 -9.44 -16.14
N ARG A 373 20.93 -8.82 -16.47
CA ARG A 373 21.97 -8.50 -15.50
C ARG A 373 21.46 -7.62 -14.34
N ASP A 374 20.55 -6.70 -14.60
CA ASP A 374 20.02 -5.80 -13.56
C ASP A 374 18.99 -6.51 -12.67
N GLU A 375 18.25 -7.48 -13.21
CA GLU A 375 17.37 -8.36 -12.43
C GLU A 375 18.18 -9.30 -11.53
N ALA A 376 19.22 -9.95 -12.07
CA ALA A 376 20.12 -10.79 -11.29
C ALA A 376 20.79 -10.02 -10.14
N LYS A 377 21.26 -8.78 -10.39
CA LYS A 377 21.75 -7.89 -9.32
C LYS A 377 20.71 -7.61 -8.25
N THR A 378 19.47 -7.35 -8.68
CA THR A 378 18.36 -7.06 -7.77
C THR A 378 18.05 -8.26 -6.90
N LEU A 379 18.19 -9.47 -7.42
CA LEU A 379 18.03 -10.73 -6.69
C LEU A 379 19.05 -10.87 -5.56
N PHE A 380 20.35 -10.72 -5.85
CA PHE A 380 21.40 -10.76 -4.82
C PHE A 380 21.18 -9.67 -3.76
N LEU A 381 20.79 -8.46 -4.16
CA LEU A 381 20.44 -7.40 -3.21
C LEU A 381 19.21 -7.74 -2.37
N ALA A 382 18.21 -8.39 -2.94
CA ALA A 382 17.01 -8.83 -2.23
C ALA A 382 17.35 -9.84 -1.14
N ILE A 383 18.20 -10.83 -1.46
CA ILE A 383 18.70 -11.83 -0.51
C ILE A 383 19.45 -11.15 0.64
N LEU A 384 20.39 -10.23 0.33
CA LEU A 384 21.13 -9.48 1.35
C LEU A 384 20.24 -8.64 2.28
N ASN A 385 19.10 -8.16 1.79
CA ASN A 385 18.15 -7.36 2.57
C ASN A 385 17.00 -8.18 3.17
N LYS A 386 17.15 -9.51 3.30
CA LYS A 386 16.15 -10.41 3.89
C LYS A 386 14.80 -10.42 3.18
N LYS A 387 14.76 -10.10 1.89
CA LYS A 387 13.56 -10.32 1.09
C LYS A 387 13.46 -11.80 0.75
N LYS A 388 12.28 -12.40 0.91
CA LYS A 388 12.03 -13.77 0.48
C LYS A 388 12.22 -13.88 -1.03
N VAL A 389 13.07 -14.82 -1.43
CA VAL A 389 13.38 -15.15 -2.81
C VAL A 389 13.24 -16.67 -2.92
N GLU A 390 12.42 -17.13 -3.85
CA GLU A 390 12.32 -18.56 -4.16
C GLU A 390 13.62 -18.99 -4.86
N ILE A 391 14.30 -20.00 -4.33
CA ILE A 391 15.53 -20.60 -4.85
C ILE A 391 15.18 -22.03 -5.29
N GLU A 392 15.27 -22.29 -6.59
CA GLU A 392 15.03 -23.60 -7.19
C GLU A 392 16.23 -24.53 -7.00
N GLU A 393 16.09 -25.84 -7.25
CA GLU A 393 17.22 -26.77 -7.07
C GLU A 393 18.39 -26.48 -8.02
N ASP A 394 18.08 -26.04 -9.23
CA ASP A 394 19.05 -25.66 -10.27
C ASP A 394 19.79 -24.35 -9.94
N ASP A 395 19.27 -23.55 -9.00
CA ASP A 395 19.93 -22.35 -8.53
C ASP A 395 21.01 -22.65 -7.48
N ARG A 396 21.00 -23.84 -6.85
CA ARG A 396 21.83 -24.12 -5.67
C ARG A 396 23.32 -24.01 -5.96
N GLU A 397 23.80 -24.39 -7.13
CA GLU A 397 25.23 -24.30 -7.47
C GLU A 397 25.70 -22.83 -7.51
N GLY A 398 24.87 -21.94 -8.08
CA GLY A 398 25.14 -20.50 -8.18
C GLY A 398 24.85 -19.69 -6.92
N PHE A 399 24.23 -20.27 -5.89
CA PHE A 399 24.05 -19.61 -4.59
C PHE A 399 24.73 -20.34 -3.43
N ALA A 400 25.20 -21.59 -3.58
CA ALA A 400 25.69 -22.44 -2.48
C ALA A 400 26.76 -21.73 -1.66
N ASP A 401 27.82 -21.29 -2.33
CA ASP A 401 28.93 -20.58 -1.70
C ASP A 401 28.55 -19.19 -1.19
N PHE A 402 27.58 -18.50 -1.82
CA PHE A 402 27.08 -17.20 -1.37
C PHE A 402 26.24 -17.33 -0.08
N LEU A 403 25.52 -18.45 0.06
CA LEU A 403 24.64 -18.77 1.18
C LEU A 403 25.34 -19.58 2.28
N GLN A 404 26.55 -20.09 2.04
CA GLN A 404 27.33 -20.94 2.96
C GLN A 404 27.74 -20.30 4.29
N GLY A 405 27.28 -19.08 4.60
CA GLY A 405 27.27 -18.54 5.97
C GLY A 405 26.06 -18.94 6.82
N ASN A 406 25.21 -19.87 6.36
CA ASN A 406 23.93 -20.24 7.01
C ASN A 406 23.87 -21.63 7.61
N GLU A 407 24.77 -22.55 7.22
CA GLU A 407 24.46 -23.99 7.34
C GLU A 407 25.11 -24.72 8.51
N GLU A 408 25.91 -24.06 9.34
CA GLU A 408 26.49 -24.74 10.52
C GLU A 408 25.71 -24.46 11.80
N ASN A 409 24.56 -25.13 11.93
CA ASN A 409 24.13 -25.88 13.12
C ASN A 409 22.61 -26.14 13.06
N HIS A 410 22.21 -27.34 12.62
CA HIS A 410 21.30 -28.26 13.32
C HIS A 410 20.77 -29.31 12.32
N GLY A 411 21.04 -30.57 12.62
CA GLY A 411 20.63 -31.70 11.79
C GLY A 411 19.12 -31.81 11.63
N GLY A 412 18.71 -32.18 10.41
CA GLY A 412 17.44 -32.82 10.12
C GLY A 412 16.25 -31.90 9.87
N CYS A 413 16.15 -31.29 8.68
CA CYS A 413 14.86 -31.10 8.00
C CYS A 413 15.05 -30.76 6.51
N HIS A 414 14.48 -31.57 5.62
CA HIS A 414 14.38 -31.28 4.19
C HIS A 414 13.36 -30.15 3.96
N ARG A 415 13.85 -28.90 3.97
CA ARG A 415 13.31 -27.69 3.30
C ARG A 415 14.29 -26.56 3.63
N ALA A 416 15.07 -26.12 2.64
CA ALA A 416 16.04 -25.05 2.81
C ALA A 416 15.31 -23.70 2.99
N GLU A 417 14.90 -23.41 4.22
CA GLU A 417 14.58 -22.05 4.65
C GLU A 417 15.89 -21.26 4.77
N THR A 418 16.14 -20.33 3.85
CA THR A 418 17.30 -19.44 3.92
C THR A 418 17.24 -18.54 5.16
N ARG A 419 18.05 -18.81 6.18
CA ARG A 419 18.37 -17.87 7.26
C ARG A 419 19.87 -17.52 7.27
N PRO A 420 20.27 -16.30 6.85
CA PRO A 420 21.56 -15.72 7.25
C PRO A 420 21.51 -14.63 8.31
N LEU A 421 22.53 -14.72 9.17
CA LEU A 421 23.14 -13.72 10.04
C LEU A 421 22.17 -13.00 11.00
N CYS A 422 22.09 -13.58 12.20
CA CYS A 422 21.81 -12.86 13.43
C CYS A 422 22.91 -11.80 13.65
N LEU A 423 22.66 -10.57 13.19
CA LEU A 423 23.17 -9.39 13.87
C LEU A 423 22.14 -9.07 14.96
N GLY A 424 22.51 -9.33 16.21
CA GLY A 424 21.72 -9.01 17.41
C GLY A 424 21.51 -7.52 17.60
#